data_AF-A0A7Y9H6S0-F1
#
_entry.id   AF-A0A7Y9H6S0-F1
#
_cell.length_a   1.000
_cell.length_b   1.000
_cell.length_c   1.000
_cell.angle_alpha   90.00
_cell.angle_beta   90.00
_cell.angle_gamma   90.00
#
_symmetry.space_group_name_H-M   'P 1'
#
loop_
_entity.id
_entity.type
_entity.pdbx_description
1 polymer ?
#
loop_
_entity_poly.entity_id
_entity_poly.type
_entity_poly.pdbx_seq_one_letter_code
_entity_poly.pdbx_strand_id
1 'polypeptide(L)'
;MAGRVFTIDTDDLDAVISDVQATENALEALTNDIEKQVAALQSAWEGLAAEAQAEAHRTWEEGMRGMRAALAELRASARHAHTNYTGAAQANVSMWESLS
;
A
#
# COMPACT_ATOMS: atom_id res chain seq x y z
N MET A 1 0.05 -34.64 10.96
CA MET A 1 -0.84 -33.49 10.72
C MET A 1 -0.03 -32.47 9.93
N ALA A 2 -0.42 -32.18 8.69
CA ALA A 2 0.29 -31.20 7.86
C ALA A 2 0.10 -29.82 8.49
N GLY A 3 1.19 -29.22 8.97
CA GLY A 3 1.19 -27.82 9.41
C GLY A 3 0.74 -26.96 8.24
N ARG A 4 -0.37 -26.24 8.42
CA ARG A 4 -0.87 -25.32 7.41
C ARG A 4 0.17 -24.20 7.30
N VAL A 5 1.01 -24.27 6.27
CA VAL A 5 2.01 -23.25 6.00
C VAL A 5 1.25 -21.98 5.67
N PHE A 6 1.27 -21.02 6.60
CA PHE A 6 0.80 -19.67 6.33
C PHE A 6 1.89 -18.96 5.54
N THR A 7 1.97 -19.28 4.25
CA THR A 7 2.69 -18.44 3.30
C THR A 7 1.73 -17.28 3.03
N ILE A 8 1.89 -16.15 3.72
CA ILE A 8 1.45 -14.89 3.12
C ILE A 8 2.30 -14.77 1.86
N ASP A 9 1.66 -14.83 0.71
CA ASP A 9 2.35 -14.64 -0.56
C ASP A 9 2.83 -13.19 -0.60
N THR A 10 4.15 -13.01 -0.54
CA THR A 10 4.75 -11.68 -0.62
C THR A 10 4.45 -11.02 -1.96
N ASP A 11 4.16 -11.81 -2.99
CA ASP A 11 3.83 -11.32 -4.32
C ASP A 11 2.40 -10.77 -4.35
N ASP A 12 1.44 -11.42 -3.66
CA ASP A 12 0.08 -10.89 -3.50
C ASP A 12 0.08 -9.55 -2.76
N LEU A 13 0.92 -9.42 -1.71
CA LEU A 13 1.03 -8.17 -0.97
C LEU A 13 1.68 -7.05 -1.80
N ASP A 14 2.68 -7.39 -2.63
CA ASP A 14 3.28 -6.45 -3.56
C ASP A 14 2.29 -6.01 -4.65
N ALA A 15 1.42 -6.91 -5.11
CA ALA A 15 0.33 -6.58 -6.03
C ALA A 15 -0.67 -5.59 -5.40
N VAL A 16 -1.08 -5.81 -4.14
CA VAL A 16 -1.97 -4.89 -3.41
C VAL A 16 -1.34 -3.51 -3.26
N ILE A 17 -0.06 -3.41 -2.91
CA ILE A 17 0.65 -2.13 -2.81
C ILE A 17 0.62 -1.40 -4.16
N SER A 18 0.90 -2.11 -5.25
CA SER A 18 0.89 -1.55 -6.59
C SER A 18 -0.50 -1.04 -6.99
N ASP A 19 -1.55 -1.78 -6.68
CA ASP A 19 -2.93 -1.40 -6.99
C ASP A 19 -3.38 -0.15 -6.22
N VAL A 20 -2.99 -0.07 -4.94
CA VAL A 20 -3.22 1.11 -4.10
C VAL A 20 -2.52 2.35 -4.67
N GLN A 21 -1.27 2.22 -5.12
CA GLN A 21 -0.54 3.32 -5.75
C GLN A 21 -1.17 3.76 -7.07
N ALA A 22 -1.62 2.80 -7.89
CA ALA A 22 -2.28 3.13 -9.15
C ALA A 22 -3.60 3.88 -8.92
N THR A 23 -4.39 3.43 -7.95
CA THR A 23 -5.65 4.06 -7.56
C THR A 23 -5.44 5.48 -7.04
N GLU A 24 -4.42 5.70 -6.22
CA GLU A 24 -4.03 7.03 -5.73
C GLU A 24 -3.76 8.00 -6.88
N ASN A 25 -2.87 7.61 -7.79
CA ASN A 25 -2.47 8.46 -8.91
C ASN A 25 -3.66 8.82 -9.80
N ALA A 26 -4.60 7.89 -10.00
CA ALA A 26 -5.80 8.13 -10.78
C ALA A 26 -6.75 9.15 -10.11
N LEU A 27 -6.91 9.05 -8.79
CA LEU A 27 -7.75 9.97 -8.02
C LEU A 27 -7.13 11.37 -7.95
N GLU A 28 -5.82 11.47 -7.75
CA GLU A 28 -5.09 12.74 -7.78
C GLU A 28 -5.25 13.44 -9.14
N ALA A 29 -5.10 12.68 -10.23
CA ALA A 29 -5.31 13.21 -11.58
C ALA A 29 -6.74 13.77 -11.78
N LEU A 30 -7.75 13.03 -11.32
CA LEU A 30 -9.15 13.46 -11.41
C LEU A 30 -9.39 14.75 -10.61
N THR A 31 -8.88 14.84 -9.38
CA THR A 31 -8.99 16.04 -8.54
C THR A 31 -8.35 17.25 -9.20
N ASN A 32 -7.12 17.11 -9.71
CA ASN A 32 -6.41 18.19 -10.40
C ASN A 32 -7.15 18.68 -11.65
N ASP A 33 -7.81 17.77 -12.37
CA ASP A 33 -8.60 18.14 -13.55
C ASP A 33 -9.89 18.87 -13.18
N ILE A 34 -10.57 18.46 -12.10
CA ILE A 34 -11.72 19.19 -11.55
C ILE A 34 -11.29 20.62 -11.15
N GLU A 35 -10.14 20.79 -10.50
CA GLU A 35 -9.63 22.11 -10.12
C GLU A 35 -9.39 23.02 -11.32
N LYS A 36 -8.74 22.51 -12.37
CA LYS A 36 -8.53 23.28 -13.61
C LYS A 36 -9.85 23.69 -14.25
N GLN A 37 -10.84 22.79 -14.27
CA GLN A 37 -12.16 23.10 -14.82
C GLN A 37 -12.91 24.13 -13.98
N VAL A 38 -12.85 24.02 -12.65
CA VAL A 38 -13.45 25.00 -11.72
C VAL A 38 -12.79 26.37 -11.88
N ALA A 39 -11.46 26.43 -11.92
CA ALA A 39 -10.70 27.66 -12.13
C ALA A 39 -11.01 28.30 -13.50
N ALA A 40 -11.23 27.48 -14.54
CA ALA A 40 -11.65 27.96 -15.85
C ALA A 40 -13.12 28.45 -15.89
N LEU A 41 -13.98 27.96 -14.99
CA LEU A 41 -15.43 28.18 -15.06
C LEU A 41 -15.94 29.46 -14.40
N GLN A 42 -15.29 30.06 -13.40
CA GLN A 42 -15.71 31.39 -12.92
C GLN A 42 -14.80 32.09 -11.90
N SER A 43 -14.43 33.33 -12.23
CA SER A 43 -13.81 34.37 -11.38
C SER A 43 -14.74 34.97 -10.31
N ALA A 44 -15.74 34.23 -9.85
CA ALA A 44 -16.79 34.75 -8.96
C ALA A 44 -17.10 33.86 -7.74
N TRP A 45 -16.41 32.71 -7.59
CA TRP A 45 -16.68 31.73 -6.53
C TRP A 45 -15.42 31.32 -5.72
N GLU A 46 -14.29 32.02 -5.90
CA GLU A 46 -12.93 31.47 -5.76
C GLU A 46 -12.38 31.19 -4.35
N GLY A 47 -12.95 31.71 -3.26
CA GLY A 47 -12.32 31.58 -1.93
C GLY A 47 -12.64 30.27 -1.20
N LEU A 48 -13.89 30.13 -0.78
CA LEU A 48 -14.32 29.06 0.13
C LEU A 48 -14.34 27.67 -0.51
N ALA A 49 -14.64 27.57 -1.82
CA ALA A 49 -14.62 26.29 -2.53
C ALA A 49 -13.19 25.79 -2.77
N ALA A 50 -12.25 26.68 -3.07
CA ALA A 50 -10.85 26.34 -3.25
C ALA A 50 -10.19 25.92 -1.93
N GLU A 51 -10.47 26.63 -0.82
CA GLU A 51 -9.93 26.28 0.50
C GLU A 51 -10.47 24.93 1.01
N ALA A 52 -11.77 24.67 0.86
CA ALA A 52 -12.38 23.42 1.28
C ALA A 52 -11.82 22.21 0.48
N GLN A 53 -11.58 22.41 -0.82
CA GLN A 53 -10.99 21.38 -1.68
C GLN A 53 -9.51 21.14 -1.34
N ALA A 54 -8.74 22.20 -1.10
CA ALA A 54 -7.34 22.08 -0.69
C ALA A 54 -7.20 21.33 0.65
N GLU A 55 -8.11 21.57 1.60
CA GLU A 55 -8.16 20.82 2.85
C GLU A 55 -8.53 19.35 2.65
N ALA A 56 -9.50 19.07 1.77
CA ALA A 56 -9.86 17.70 1.40
C ALA A 56 -8.68 16.96 0.74
N HIS A 57 -7.94 17.65 -0.14
CA HIS A 57 -6.74 17.10 -0.78
C HIS A 57 -5.64 16.79 0.24
N ARG A 58 -5.35 17.72 1.17
CA ARG A 58 -4.40 17.50 2.27
C ARG A 58 -4.78 16.27 3.11
N THR A 59 -6.04 16.20 3.53
CA THR A 59 -6.56 15.08 4.33
C THR A 59 -6.42 13.75 3.59
N TRP A 60 -6.73 13.76 2.29
CA TRP A 60 -6.59 12.59 1.44
C TRP A 60 -5.14 12.12 1.35
N GLU A 61 -4.20 13.02 1.04
CA GLU A 61 -2.79 12.69 0.97
C GLU A 61 -2.26 12.12 2.30
N GLU A 62 -2.68 12.69 3.43
CA GLU A 62 -2.32 12.18 4.76
C GLU A 62 -2.80 10.74 4.97
N GLY A 63 -4.07 10.47 4.66
CA GLY A 63 -4.64 9.13 4.76
C GLY A 63 -3.93 8.13 3.85
N MET A 64 -3.64 8.53 2.61
CA MET A 64 -2.92 7.72 1.62
C MET A 64 -1.49 7.40 2.05
N ARG A 65 -0.75 8.39 2.57
CA ARG A 65 0.57 8.18 3.17
C ARG A 65 0.50 7.17 4.32
N GLY A 66 -0.51 7.29 5.18
CA GLY A 66 -0.75 6.33 6.27
C GLY A 66 -0.99 4.91 5.77
N MET A 67 -1.84 4.75 4.76
CA MET A 67 -2.11 3.44 4.17
C MET A 67 -0.86 2.81 3.54
N ARG A 68 -0.07 3.59 2.79
CA ARG A 68 1.21 3.10 2.22
C ARG A 68 2.19 2.67 3.31
N ALA A 69 2.31 3.44 4.38
CA ALA A 69 3.17 3.09 5.50
C ALA A 69 2.75 1.77 6.17
N ALA A 70 1.45 1.60 6.43
CA ALA A 70 0.91 0.38 7.02
C ALA A 70 1.13 -0.86 6.13
N LEU A 71 0.96 -0.72 4.80
CA LEU A 71 1.24 -1.82 3.87
C LEU A 71 2.74 -2.17 3.80
N ALA A 72 3.62 -1.17 3.87
CA ALA A 72 5.06 -1.39 3.92
C ALA A 72 5.47 -2.14 5.21
N GLU A 73 4.86 -1.79 6.35
CA GLU A 73 5.05 -2.50 7.62
C GLU A 73 4.55 -3.95 7.54
N LEU A 74 3.36 -4.16 6.96
CA LEU A 74 2.82 -5.50 6.71
C LEU A 74 3.78 -6.33 5.84
N ARG A 75 4.41 -5.72 4.84
CA ARG A 75 5.40 -6.38 3.97
C ARG A 75 6.65 -6.79 4.72
N ALA A 76 7.19 -5.90 5.56
CA ALA A 76 8.34 -6.22 6.40
C ALA A 76 8.01 -7.40 7.32
N SER A 77 6.86 -7.36 7.99
CA SER A 77 6.39 -8.43 8.87
C SER A 77 6.20 -9.76 8.14
N ALA A 78 5.56 -9.74 6.96
CA ALA A 78 5.36 -10.93 6.12
C ALA A 78 6.70 -11.54 5.67
N ARG A 79 7.68 -10.72 5.27
CA ARG A 79 9.03 -11.18 4.91
C ARG A 79 9.78 -11.79 6.08
N HIS A 80 9.68 -11.18 7.27
CA HIS A 80 10.28 -11.73 8.49
C HIS A 80 9.66 -13.08 8.86
N ALA A 81 8.34 -13.19 8.82
CA ALA A 81 7.65 -14.45 9.06
C ALA A 81 8.08 -15.51 8.02
N HIS A 82 8.05 -15.17 6.73
CA HIS A 82 8.44 -16.08 5.65
C HIS A 82 9.89 -16.57 5.80
N THR A 83 10.84 -15.68 6.08
CA THR A 83 12.27 -16.00 6.28
C THR A 83 12.48 -16.90 7.50
N ASN A 84 11.82 -16.59 8.62
CA ASN A 84 11.93 -17.38 9.84
C ASN A 84 11.39 -18.81 9.64
N TYR A 85 10.27 -18.96 8.94
CA TYR A 85 9.67 -20.27 8.69
C TYR A 85 10.43 -21.09 7.63
N THR A 86 10.86 -20.48 6.53
CA THR A 86 11.64 -21.19 5.49
C THR A 86 13.05 -21.52 5.95
N GLY A 87 13.71 -20.62 6.69
CA GLY A 87 15.02 -20.89 7.28
C GLY A 87 14.99 -22.02 8.31
N ALA A 88 13.98 -22.06 9.17
CA ALA A 88 13.81 -23.16 10.13
C ALA A 88 13.49 -24.50 9.43
N ALA A 89 12.69 -24.47 8.36
CA ALA A 89 12.38 -25.67 7.58
C ALA A 89 13.61 -26.20 6.83
N GLN A 90 14.39 -25.33 6.17
CA GLN A 90 15.63 -25.73 5.49
C GLN A 90 16.70 -26.20 6.47
N ALA A 91 16.88 -25.52 7.60
CA ALA A 91 17.82 -25.95 8.63
C ALA A 91 17.46 -27.34 9.18
N ASN A 92 16.17 -27.60 9.40
CA ASN A 92 15.71 -28.93 9.80
C ASN A 92 15.96 -29.97 8.70
N VAL A 93 15.58 -29.72 7.45
CA VAL A 93 15.79 -30.67 6.34
C VAL A 93 17.28 -30.98 6.15
N SER A 94 18.15 -29.97 6.09
CA SER A 94 19.60 -30.17 5.99
C SER A 94 20.16 -30.95 7.17
N MET A 95 19.64 -30.73 8.39
CA MET A 95 20.06 -31.50 9.56
C MET A 95 19.62 -32.96 9.45
N TRP A 96 18.40 -33.25 8.97
CA TRP A 96 17.93 -34.61 8.74
C TRP A 96 18.69 -35.34 7.62
N GLU A 97 19.04 -34.67 6.52
CA GLU A 97 19.88 -35.22 5.45
C GLU A 97 21.32 -35.49 5.89
N SER A 98 21.85 -34.72 6.83
CA SER A 98 23.17 -34.95 7.41
C SER A 98 23.22 -36.12 8.41
N LEU A 99 22.06 -36.61 8.84
CA LEU A 99 21.89 -37.70 9.80
C LEU A 99 21.47 -39.02 9.15
N SER A 100 21.25 -39.06 7.83
CA SER A 100 20.94 -40.26 7.04
C SER A 100 22.14 -40.71 6.21
#